data_AF-A0A8J9U4H3-F1
#
_entry.id   AF-A0A8J9U4H3-F1
#
_cell.length_a   1.000
_cell.length_b   1.000
_cell.length_c   1.000
_cell.angle_alpha   90.00
_cell.angle_beta   90.00
_cell.angle_gamma   90.00
#
_symmetry.space_group_name_H-M   'P 1'
#
loop_
_entity.id
_entity.type
_entity.pdbx_description
1 polymer ?
#
loop_
_entity_poly.entity_id
_entity_poly.type
_entity_poly.pdbx_seq_one_letter_code
_entity_poly.pdbx_strand_id
1 'polypeptide(L)'
;MKQEFHLDIQDGVRITGVLRDCAPQKNEYQDYKNGRWSPKTEILEPYEEGCSQIDNKGERTTSTRYCYCRQSLCNSSPTSNHEGYTDIMGVIMVFNLMKYINSLR
;
A
#
# COMPACT_ATOMS: atom_id res chain seq x y z
N MET A 1 1.14 9.56 2.55
CA MET A 1 1.78 8.86 1.42
C MET A 1 2.53 7.64 1.94
N LYS A 2 2.51 6.52 1.22
CA LYS A 2 3.35 5.35 1.48
C LYS A 2 4.58 5.43 0.58
N GLN A 3 5.76 5.30 1.16
CA GLN A 3 7.02 5.10 0.45
C GLN A 3 7.48 3.67 0.68
N GLU A 4 7.84 2.98 -0.40
CA GLU A 4 8.40 1.64 -0.40
C GLU A 4 9.74 1.68 -1.11
N PHE A 5 10.77 1.19 -0.45
CA PHE A 5 12.12 1.13 -0.98
C PHE A 5 12.74 -0.21 -0.64
N HIS A 6 13.72 -0.60 -1.44
CA HIS A 6 14.53 -1.77 -1.18
C HIS A 6 15.95 -1.34 -0.85
N LEU A 7 16.74 -2.17 -0.20
CA LEU A 7 18.17 -1.96 -0.04
C LEU A 7 18.84 -3.30 -0.24
N ASP A 8 19.70 -3.39 -1.26
CA ASP A 8 20.51 -4.58 -1.52
C ASP A 8 21.84 -4.43 -0.76
N ILE A 9 22.10 -5.31 0.20
CA ILE A 9 23.30 -5.30 1.05
C ILE A 9 24.35 -6.26 0.46
N GLN A 10 25.62 -6.09 0.84
CA GLN A 10 26.80 -6.78 0.28
C GLN A 10 26.75 -8.33 0.30
N ASP A 11 25.79 -8.95 0.99
CA ASP A 11 25.59 -10.41 1.03
C ASP A 11 24.39 -10.91 0.20
N GLY A 12 23.85 -10.09 -0.70
CA GLY A 12 22.68 -10.44 -1.52
C GLY A 12 21.35 -10.43 -0.75
N VAL A 13 21.38 -9.98 0.52
CA VAL A 13 20.18 -9.78 1.33
C VAL A 13 19.50 -8.47 0.90
N ARG A 14 18.23 -8.58 0.52
CA ARG A 14 17.37 -7.43 0.19
C ARG A 14 16.49 -7.06 1.37
N ILE A 15 16.70 -5.87 1.92
CA ILE A 15 15.81 -5.28 2.92
C ILE A 15 14.69 -4.52 2.21
N THR A 16 13.45 -4.70 2.66
CA THR A 16 12.31 -3.89 2.20
C THR A 16 11.87 -2.98 3.34
N GLY A 17 11.94 -1.67 3.10
CA GLY A 17 11.46 -0.65 4.02
C GLY A 17 10.13 -0.06 3.56
N VAL A 18 9.21 0.13 4.49
CA VAL A 18 7.95 0.85 4.26
C VAL A 18 7.85 2.01 5.23
N LEU A 19 7.77 3.22 4.68
CA LEU A 19 7.55 4.45 5.44
C LEU A 19 6.16 4.98 5.12
N ARG A 20 5.51 5.54 6.14
CA ARG A 20 4.20 6.20 6.01
C ARG A 20 4.31 7.55 6.68
N ASP A 21 3.99 8.59 5.92
CA ASP A 21 3.92 9.95 6.44
C ASP A 21 2.61 10.64 6.06
N CYS A 22 2.18 11.57 6.91
CA CYS A 22 1.01 12.42 6.70
C CYS A 22 1.46 13.72 6.05
N ALA A 23 0.94 14.02 4.86
CA ALA A 23 1.24 15.30 4.23
C ALA A 23 0.44 16.45 4.87
N PRO A 24 1.03 17.64 4.96
CA PRO A 24 0.31 18.83 5.36
C PRO A 24 -0.78 19.15 4.32
N GLN A 25 -2.04 18.96 4.69
CA GLN A 25 -3.19 19.29 3.83
C GLN A 25 -3.64 20.75 4.00
N LYS A 26 -3.27 21.37 5.11
CA LYS A 26 -3.66 22.74 5.46
C LYS A 26 -2.79 23.74 4.69
N ASN A 27 -3.41 24.48 3.78
CA ASN A 27 -2.78 25.59 3.07
C ASN A 27 -3.30 26.92 3.62
N GLU A 28 -2.41 27.73 4.18
CA GLU A 28 -2.73 29.04 4.75
C GLU A 28 -2.11 30.15 3.91
N TYR A 29 -2.95 31.08 3.44
CA TYR A 29 -2.51 32.19 2.61
C TYR A 29 -3.37 33.43 2.83
N GLN A 30 -2.95 34.56 2.24
CA GLN A 30 -3.70 35.81 2.27
C GLN A 30 -4.37 36.03 0.91
N ASP A 31 -5.69 36.19 0.91
CA ASP A 31 -6.47 36.50 -0.29
C ASP A 31 -6.74 38.01 -0.34
N TYR A 32 -6.36 38.68 -1.43
CA TYR A 32 -6.55 40.11 -1.62
C TYR A 32 -7.79 40.37 -2.47
N LYS A 33 -8.84 40.91 -1.84
CA LYS A 33 -10.10 41.24 -2.51
C LYS A 33 -10.60 42.60 -2.03
N ASN A 34 -11.08 43.41 -2.98
CA ASN A 34 -11.69 44.73 -2.71
C ASN A 34 -10.80 45.65 -1.86
N GLY A 35 -9.50 45.68 -2.12
CA GLY A 35 -8.57 46.56 -1.41
C GLY A 35 -8.14 46.07 -0.03
N ARG A 36 -8.50 44.84 0.38
CA ARG A 36 -8.20 44.30 1.71
C ARG A 36 -7.59 42.90 1.61
N TRP A 37 -6.60 42.65 2.46
CA TRP A 37 -6.06 41.31 2.70
C TRP A 37 -6.94 40.59 3.70
N SER A 38 -7.21 39.31 3.44
CA SER A 38 -7.98 38.45 4.34
C SER A 38 -7.26 37.10 4.49
N PRO A 39 -7.08 36.60 5.72
CA PRO A 39 -6.51 35.28 5.92
C PRO A 39 -7.48 34.22 5.40
N LYS A 40 -6.95 33.27 4.65
CA LYS A 40 -7.70 32.16 4.08
C LYS A 40 -6.98 30.86 4.38
N THR A 41 -7.77 29.84 4.68
CA THR A 41 -7.30 28.47 4.89
C THR A 41 -8.06 27.56 3.95
N GLU A 42 -7.33 26.76 3.19
CA GLU A 42 -7.88 25.75 2.30
C GLU A 42 -7.28 24.39 2.63
N ILE A 43 -8.10 23.34 2.58
CA ILE A 43 -7.64 21.97 2.69
C ILE A 43 -7.44 21.47 1.27
N LEU A 44 -6.20 21.16 0.90
CA LEU A 44 -5.84 20.67 -0.42
C LEU A 44 -5.44 19.20 -0.33
N GLU A 45 -5.67 18.47 -1.43
CA GLU A 45 -5.08 17.15 -1.59
C GLU A 45 -3.64 17.30 -2.10
N PRO A 46 -2.64 16.87 -1.33
CA PRO A 46 -1.24 17.13 -1.65
C PRO A 46 -0.67 16.17 -2.70
N TYR A 47 -1.37 15.06 -2.98
CA TYR A 47 -0.88 13.99 -3.84
C TYR A 47 -2.00 13.47 -4.75
N GLU A 48 -1.63 13.06 -5.95
CA GLU A 48 -2.53 12.35 -6.86
C GLU A 48 -2.68 10.89 -6.44
N GLU A 49 -3.90 10.34 -6.59
CA GLU A 49 -4.14 8.93 -6.30
C GLU A 49 -3.40 8.02 -7.27
N GLY A 50 -2.85 6.93 -6.74
CA GLY A 50 -2.07 5.96 -7.49
C GLY A 50 -0.64 5.86 -6.97
N CYS A 51 0.21 5.22 -7.77
CA CYS A 51 1.59 4.99 -7.38
C CYS A 51 2.55 5.28 -8.52
N SER A 52 3.60 6.04 -8.21
CA SER A 52 4.66 6.39 -9.12
C SER A 52 6.00 5.84 -8.64
N GLN A 53 6.84 5.45 -9.59
CA GLN A 53 8.25 5.20 -9.30
C GLN A 53 9.01 6.48 -9.62
N ILE A 54 9.81 6.94 -8.67
CA ILE A 54 10.71 8.07 -8.92
C ILE A 54 12.04 7.46 -9.32
N ASP A 55 12.51 7.82 -10.51
CA ASP A 55 13.87 7.50 -10.94
C ASP A 55 14.84 8.31 -10.09
N ASN A 56 15.74 7.63 -9.36
CA ASN A 56 16.70 8.23 -8.43
C ASN A 56 17.83 8.99 -9.15
N LYS A 57 17.63 9.43 -10.40
CA LYS A 57 18.57 10.26 -11.19
C LYS A 57 20.01 9.73 -11.20
N GLY A 58 20.17 8.40 -11.23
CA GLY A 58 21.49 7.76 -11.26
C GLY A 58 22.15 7.53 -9.90
N GLU A 59 21.50 7.84 -8.77
CA GLU A 59 21.94 7.36 -7.47
C GLU A 59 21.78 5.83 -7.44
N ARG A 60 22.81 5.11 -6.98
CA ARG A 60 22.91 3.64 -6.96
C ARG A 60 21.88 2.94 -6.05
N THR A 61 20.87 3.66 -5.62
CA THR A 61 19.79 3.17 -4.78
C THR A 61 18.69 2.60 -5.69
N THR A 62 18.49 1.30 -5.56
CA THR A 62 17.19 0.61 -5.67
C THR A 62 15.96 1.49 -5.90
N SER A 63 15.08 1.10 -6.82
CA SER A 63 13.87 1.85 -7.15
C SER A 63 12.99 2.13 -5.93
N THR A 64 12.60 3.40 -5.75
CA THR A 64 11.67 3.83 -4.71
C THR A 64 10.30 4.05 -5.33
N ARG A 65 9.26 3.46 -4.72
CA ARG A 65 7.86 3.58 -5.12
C ARG A 65 7.09 4.40 -4.10
N TYR A 66 6.40 5.42 -4.58
CA TYR A 66 5.49 6.24 -3.78
C TYR A 66 4.06 5.90 -4.16
N CYS A 67 3.20 5.77 -3.15
CA CYS A 67 1.79 5.43 -3.30
C CYS A 67 0.91 6.35 -2.44
N TYR A 68 -0.16 6.84 -3.04
CA TYR A 68 -1.19 7.60 -2.35
C TYR A 68 -2.58 7.12 -2.76
N CYS A 69 -3.49 7.12 -1.79
CA CYS A 69 -4.89 6.81 -1.98
C CYS A 69 -5.68 7.47 -0.83
N ARG A 70 -6.92 7.91 -1.10
CA ARG A 70 -7.72 8.73 -0.17
C ARG A 70 -8.30 7.96 1.02
N GLN A 71 -8.49 6.65 0.89
CA GLN A 71 -9.15 5.84 1.91
C GLN A 71 -8.21 5.45 3.05
N SER A 72 -8.77 5.12 4.21
CA SER A 72 -7.97 4.56 5.30
C SER A 72 -7.45 3.19 4.88
N LEU A 73 -6.16 2.93 5.13
CA LEU A 73 -5.51 1.64 4.88
C LEU A 73 -5.52 1.15 3.42
N CYS A 74 -5.96 1.92 2.42
CA CYS A 74 -6.01 1.46 1.00
C CYS A 74 -4.65 1.19 0.35
N ASN A 75 -3.57 1.68 0.96
CA ASN A 75 -2.20 1.27 0.64
C ASN A 75 -1.84 -0.07 1.32
N SER A 76 -2.84 -0.90 1.62
CA SER A 76 -2.67 -2.23 2.17
C SER A 76 -1.81 -3.05 1.21
N SER A 77 -0.83 -3.73 1.81
CA SER A 77 -0.03 -4.81 1.21
C SER A 77 -0.91 -5.71 0.33
N PRO A 78 -0.34 -6.36 -0.72
CA PRO A 78 -1.07 -7.30 -1.57
C PRO A 78 -2.07 -8.10 -0.75
N THR A 79 -3.32 -8.08 -1.19
CA THR A 79 -4.34 -8.99 -0.70
C THR A 79 -3.70 -10.36 -0.71
N SER A 80 -3.41 -10.92 0.46
CA SER A 80 -3.21 -12.36 0.56
C SER A 80 -4.55 -12.91 0.09
N ASN A 81 -4.63 -13.26 -1.20
CA ASN A 81 -5.68 -14.12 -1.68
C ASN A 81 -5.66 -15.27 -0.68
N HIS A 82 -6.76 -15.40 0.06
CA HIS A 82 -6.93 -16.43 1.07
C HIS A 82 -6.96 -17.79 0.36
N GLU A 83 -5.81 -18.28 -0.09
CA GLU A 83 -5.62 -19.61 -0.66
C GLU A 83 -5.80 -20.72 0.40
N GLY A 84 -6.00 -20.36 1.67
CA GLY A 84 -6.25 -21.32 2.75
C GLY A 84 -7.66 -21.91 2.79
N TYR A 85 -8.66 -21.29 2.16
CA TYR A 85 -10.04 -21.81 2.22
C TYR A 85 -10.30 -22.97 1.26
N THR A 86 -9.58 -23.06 0.14
CA THR A 86 -9.73 -24.17 -0.81
C THR A 86 -9.13 -25.46 -0.29
N ASP A 87 -8.05 -25.39 0.50
CA ASP A 87 -7.32 -26.56 1.00
C ASP A 87 -8.13 -27.33 2.06
N ILE A 88 -8.71 -26.63 3.04
CA ILE A 88 -9.50 -27.25 4.11
C ILE A 88 -10.73 -27.99 3.56
N MET A 89 -11.41 -27.40 2.57
CA MET A 89 -12.58 -28.03 1.95
C MET A 89 -12.22 -29.30 1.16
N GLY A 90 -11.04 -29.33 0.54
CA GLY A 90 -10.52 -30.53 -0.14
C GLY A 90 -10.27 -31.68 0.83
N VAL A 91 -9.63 -31.42 1.98
CA VAL A 91 -9.36 -32.43 3.01
C VAL A 91 -10.66 -33.02 3.58
N ILE A 92 -11.66 -32.18 3.85
CA ILE A 92 -12.97 -32.63 4.36
C ILE A 92 -13.68 -33.54 3.34
N MET A 93 -13.66 -33.18 2.05
CA MET A 93 -14.27 -34.00 0.99
C MET A 93 -13.60 -35.37 0.88
N VAL A 94 -12.27 -35.41 0.86
CA VAL A 94 -11.50 -36.66 0.76
C VAL A 94 -11.73 -37.55 1.98
N PHE A 95 -11.72 -36.99 3.19
CA PHE A 95 -11.98 -37.75 4.41
C PHE A 95 -13.38 -38.38 4.41
N ASN A 96 -14.41 -37.62 4.03
CA ASN A 96 -15.78 -38.13 3.94
C ASN A 96 -15.93 -39.19 2.84
N LEU A 97 -15.25 -39.03 1.69
CA LEU A 97 -15.26 -40.00 0.61
C LEU A 97 -14.60 -41.32 1.03
N MET A 98 -13.42 -41.26 1.66
CA MET A 98 -12.75 -42.47 2.17
C MET A 98 -13.58 -43.18 3.24
N LYS A 99 -14.22 -42.41 4.13
CA LYS A 99 -15.13 -42.95 5.15
C LYS A 99 -16.33 -43.66 4.52
N TYR A 100 -16.92 -43.09 3.48
CA TYR A 100 -18.04 -43.68 2.75
C TYR A 100 -17.65 -44.96 2.01
N ILE A 101 -16.50 -44.97 1.31
CA ILE A 101 -16.01 -46.17 0.62
C ILE A 101 -15.73 -47.30 1.62
N ASN A 102 -15.12 -46.98 2.77
CA ASN A 102 -14.85 -47.97 3.82
C ASN A 102 -16.13 -48.51 4.48
N SER A 103 -17.26 -47.77 4.46
CA SER A 103 -18.53 -48.29 5.00
C SER A 103 -19.30 -49.17 4.01
N LEU A 104 -18.91 -49.17 2.73
CA LEU A 104 -19.48 -50.03 1.69
C LEU A 104 -18.76 -51.38 1.56
N ARG A 105 -17.64 -51.56 2.28
CA ARG A 105 -16.88 -52.80 2.38
C ARG A 105 -17.26 -53.55 3.66
#